data_AF-A0A821VD21-F1
#
_entry.id   AF-A0A821VD21-F1
#
_cell.length_a   1.000
_cell.length_b   1.000
_cell.length_c   1.000
_cell.angle_alpha   90.00
_cell.angle_beta   90.00
_cell.angle_gamma   90.00
#
_symmetry.space_group_name_H-M   'P 1'
#
loop_
_entity.id
_entity.type
_entity.pdbx_description
1 polymer ?
#
loop_
_entity_poly.entity_id
_entity_poly.type
_entity_poly.pdbx_seq_one_letter_code
_entity_poly.pdbx_strand_id
1 'polypeptide(L)' 'SETTTSTPSSTSTTVTLSTTTASETTTSTTPSTSTTATLSTTTASITTTFTSSST' A
#
# COMPACT_ATOMS: atom_id res chain seq x y z
N SER A 1 -42.93 -1.61 31.89
CA SER A 1 -41.70 -2.08 31.24
C SER A 1 -41.11 -0.95 30.45
N GLU A 2 -39.90 -0.51 30.78
CA GLU A 2 -39.17 0.45 29.97
C GLU A 2 -38.39 -0.32 28.91
N THR A 3 -38.56 0.04 27.64
CA THR A 3 -37.79 -0.52 26.53
C THR A 3 -36.53 0.32 26.38
N THR A 4 -35.37 -0.25 26.65
CA THR A 4 -34.08 0.34 26.27
C THR A 4 -33.75 -0.12 24.86
N THR A 5 -33.74 0.81 23.90
CA THR A 5 -33.25 0.52 22.54
C THR A 5 -31.75 0.81 22.52
N SER A 6 -30.93 -0.24 22.58
CA SER A 6 -29.50 -0.12 22.29
C SER A 6 -29.32 0.06 20.78
N THR A 7 -28.77 1.19 20.36
CA THR A 7 -28.41 1.44 18.97
C THR A 7 -27.27 0.51 18.55
N PRO A 8 -27.38 -0.22 17.42
CA PRO A 8 -26.34 -1.14 16.99
C PRO A 8 -25.08 -0.38 16.56
N SER A 9 -23.93 -0.78 17.10
CA SER A 9 -22.62 -0.36 16.58
C SER A 9 -22.30 -1.15 15.31
N SER A 10 -21.83 -0.48 14.27
CA SER A 10 -21.36 -1.13 13.04
C SER A 10 -19.88 -0.86 12.84
N THR A 11 -19.12 -1.88 12.45
CA THR A 11 -17.71 -1.75 12.07
C THR A 11 -17.55 -2.19 10.62
N SER A 12 -16.93 -1.35 9.79
CA SER A 12 -16.51 -1.67 8.43
C SER A 12 -15.00 -1.64 8.29
N THR A 13 -14.48 -2.47 7.40
CA THR A 13 -13.05 -2.55 7.08
C THR A 13 -12.86 -2.30 5.59
N THR A 14 -11.99 -1.36 5.24
CA THR A 14 -11.56 -1.11 3.86
C THR A 14 -10.11 -1.53 3.71
N VAL A 15 -9.81 -2.36 2.72
CA VAL A 15 -8.44 -2.78 2.39
C VAL A 15 -8.08 -2.20 1.02
N THR A 16 -7.00 -1.43 0.98
CA THR A 16 -6.43 -0.88 -0.25
C THR A 16 -5.09 -1.54 -0.50
N LEU A 17 -4.93 -2.08 -1.71
CA LEU A 17 -3.69 -2.67 -2.20
C LEU A 17 -3.03 -1.66 -3.15
N SER A 18 -1.73 -1.45 -3.00
CA SER A 18 -0.98 -0.57 -3.89
C SER A 18 0.37 -1.18 -4.21
N THR A 19 0.76 -1.07 -5.47
CA THR A 19 2.08 -1.48 -5.95
C THR A 19 2.75 -0.30 -6.62
N THR A 20 4.05 -0.17 -6.41
CA THR A 20 4.86 0.86 -7.05
C THR A 20 6.15 0.22 -7.52
N THR A 21 6.48 0.43 -8.79
CA THR A 21 7.74 -0.05 -9.37
C THR A 21 8.61 1.15 -9.66
N ALA A 22 9.82 1.14 -9.10
CA ALA A 22 10.87 2.07 -9.45
C ALA A 22 11.91 1.34 -10.32
N SER A 23 12.47 2.05 -11.31
CA SER A 23 13.52 1.53 -12.16
C SER A 23 14.63 2.56 -12.30
N GLU A 24 15.87 2.12 -12.10
CA GLU A 24 17.06 2.92 -12.24
C GLU A 24 17.97 2.28 -13.28
N THR A 25 18.46 3.09 -14.22
CA THR A 25 19.46 2.65 -15.20
C THR A 25 20.78 3.33 -14.89
N THR A 26 21.83 2.53 -14.69
CA THR A 26 23.20 3.01 -14.52
C THR A 26 24.02 2.62 -15.73
N THR A 27 24.91 3.53 -16.15
CA THR A 27 25.87 3.27 -17.22
C THR A 27 27.27 3.49 -16.66
N SER A 28 28.12 2.47 -16.76
CA SER A 28 29.52 2.55 -16.38
C SER A 28 30.36 2.72 -17.64
N THR A 29 31.08 3.83 -17.74
CA THR A 29 31.99 4.14 -18.85
C THR A 29 33.44 3.91 -18.40
N THR A 30 33.82 2.64 -18.20
CA THR A 30 35.23 2.29 -18.06
C THR A 30 35.93 2.35 -19.43
N PRO A 31 37.19 2.81 -19.54
CA PRO A 31 37.83 3.16 -20.82
C PRO A 31 37.92 2.04 -21.88
N SER A 32 37.68 0.79 -21.51
CA SER A 32 37.75 -0.37 -22.42
C SER A 32 36.48 -1.23 -22.46
N THR A 33 35.47 -0.94 -21.63
CA THR A 33 34.22 -1.70 -21.54
C THR A 33 33.11 -0.79 -21.00
N SER A 34 32.06 -0.60 -21.81
CA SER A 34 30.82 0.05 -21.35
C SER A 34 29.88 -1.01 -20.80
N THR A 35 29.30 -0.80 -19.63
CA THR A 35 28.26 -1.68 -19.07
C THR A 35 27.03 -0.87 -18.71
N THR A 36 25.86 -1.30 -19.18
CA THR A 36 24.56 -0.76 -18.79
C THR A 36 23.89 -1.75 -17.86
N ALA A 37 23.45 -1.29 -16.70
CA ALA A 37 22.71 -2.09 -15.74
C ALA A 37 21.38 -1.41 -15.42
N THR A 38 20.31 -2.19 -15.41
CA THR A 38 18.99 -1.75 -14.98
C THR A 38 18.62 -2.46 -13.70
N LEU A 39 18.32 -1.69 -12.66
CA LEU A 39 17.79 -2.19 -11.40
C LEU A 39 16.31 -1.82 -11.32
N SER A 40 15.46 -2.80 -11.07
CA SER A 40 14.03 -2.58 -10.83
C SER A 40 13.66 -3.07 -9.45
N THR A 41 13.01 -2.21 -8.68
CA THR A 41 12.50 -2.51 -7.34
C THR A 41 10.98 -2.36 -7.36
N THR A 42 10.29 -3.40 -6.87
CA THR A 42 8.83 -3.37 -6.74
C THR A 42 8.49 -3.36 -5.26
N THR A 43 7.73 -2.36 -4.85
CA THR A 43 7.18 -2.25 -3.49
C THR A 43 5.68 -2.52 -3.53
N ALA A 44 5.22 -3.42 -2.66
CA ALA A 44 3.81 -3.64 -2.41
C ALA A 44 3.45 -3.07 -1.04
N SER A 45 2.27 -2.47 -0.92
CA SER A 45 1.76 -1.88 0.31
C SER A 45 0.28 -2.24 0.49
N ILE A 46 -0.10 -2.50 1.73
CA ILE A 46 -1.47 -2.80 2.14
C ILE A 46 -1.87 -1.75 3.17
N THR A 47 -2.95 -1.03 2.89
CA THR A 47 -3.54 -0.07 3.81
C THR A 47 -4.90 -0.59 4.25
N THR A 48 -5.07 -0.79 5.56
CA THR A 48 -6.34 -1.23 6.14
C THR A 48 -6.93 -0.10 6.97
N THR A 49 -8.14 0.34 6.65
CA THR A 49 -8.89 1.36 7.39
C THR A 49 -10.06 0.70 8.08
N PHE A 50 -10.19 0.89 9.39
CA PHE A 50 -11.34 0.47 10.17
C PHE A 50 -12.21 1.68 10.47
N THR A 51 -13.48 1.61 10.14
CA THR A 51 -14.46 2.64 10.49
C THR A 51 -15.50 2.01 11.41
N SER A 52 -15.57 2.50 12.64
CA SER A 52 -16.63 2.14 13.57
C SER A 52 -17.60 3.31 13.70
N SER A 53 -18.89 3.07 13.48
CA SER A 53 -19.94 4.02 13.79
C SER A 53 -20.74 3.53 14.99
N SER A 54 -20.83 4.38 16.01
CA SER A 54 -21.82 4.28 17.07
C SER A 54 -22.97 5.21 16.70
N THR A 55 -24.21 4.73 16.77
CA THR A 55 -25.41 5.57 16.59
C THR A 55 -25.91 6.10 17.92
#